data_AF-A0A8T2ZKY3-F1
#
_entry.id   AF-A0A8T2ZKY3-F1
#
_cell.length_a   1.000
_cell.length_b   1.000
_cell.length_c   1.000
_cell.angle_alpha   90.00
_cell.angle_beta   90.00
_cell.angle_gamma   90.00
#
_symmetry.space_group_name_H-M   'P 1'
#
loop_
_entity.id
_entity.type
_entity.pdbx_description
1 polymer ?
#
loop_
_entity_poly.entity_id
_entity_poly.type
_entity_poly.pdbx_seq_one_letter_code
_entity_poly.pdbx_strand_id
1 'polypeptide(L)'
;MEMVGVENQLEMACSEKQLEMANSENQFEMACSEKQLEMASSENQLEMAISEKQLEAVSSENQLEMVGTEGQLENIVGAENQLEISQKSQMATVSTEGEIERVSKEGSMERLT
;
A
#
# COMPACT_ATOMS: atom_id res chain seq x y z
N MET A 1 4.28 4.45 15.63
CA MET A 1 3.41 3.48 16.33
C MET A 1 3.62 2.11 15.71
N GLU A 2 3.38 1.04 16.47
CA GLU A 2 3.40 -0.33 15.96
C GLU A 2 2.01 -0.94 16.18
N MET A 3 1.43 -1.58 15.17
CA MET A 3 0.15 -2.29 15.29
C MET A 3 0.22 -3.69 14.68
N VAL A 4 -0.39 -4.64 15.38
CA VAL A 4 -0.68 -5.98 14.86
C VAL A 4 -2.19 -6.27 14.99
N GLY A 5 -2.85 -6.56 13.86
CA GLY A 5 -4.29 -6.85 13.78
C GLY A 5 -4.58 -8.23 13.18
N VAL A 6 -5.48 -8.99 13.80
CA VAL A 6 -6.06 -10.22 13.24
C VAL A 6 -7.55 -10.28 13.59
N GLU A 7 -8.37 -9.76 12.69
CA GLU A 7 -9.81 -9.65 12.75
C GLU A 7 -10.41 -10.04 11.39
N ASN A 8 -11.67 -9.68 11.15
CA ASN A 8 -12.29 -9.86 9.83
C ASN A 8 -12.21 -8.58 9.00
N GLN A 9 -12.24 -7.42 9.65
CA GLN A 9 -12.25 -6.09 9.06
C GLN A 9 -11.54 -5.15 10.02
N LEU A 10 -10.66 -4.30 9.50
CA LEU A 10 -9.95 -3.30 10.28
C LEU A 10 -9.95 -1.97 9.55
N GLU A 11 -10.38 -0.93 10.26
CA GLU A 11 -10.39 0.46 9.78
C GLU A 11 -9.49 1.30 10.68
N MET A 12 -8.59 2.09 10.08
CA MET A 12 -7.65 2.92 10.83
C MET A 12 -7.51 4.33 10.27
N ALA A 13 -7.48 5.29 11.20
CA ALA A 13 -7.05 6.65 10.95
C ALA A 13 -5.95 7.08 11.91
N CYS A 14 -4.78 7.45 11.40
CA CYS A 14 -3.65 7.89 12.21
C CYS A 14 -2.86 9.04 11.57
N SER A 15 -2.11 9.76 12.41
CA SER A 15 -1.24 10.84 11.98
C SER A 15 0.01 10.80 12.85
N GLU A 16 0.93 9.91 12.52
CA GLU A 16 2.20 9.77 13.21
C GLU A 16 3.38 10.25 12.36
N LYS A 17 4.58 10.25 12.94
CA LYS A 17 5.78 10.45 12.13
C LYS A 17 6.17 9.17 11.39
N GLN A 18 5.95 8.03 12.03
CA GLN A 18 6.37 6.70 11.59
C GLN A 18 5.33 5.70 12.10
N LEU A 19 4.89 4.80 11.23
CA LEU A 19 3.98 3.70 11.53
C LEU A 19 4.52 2.43 10.92
N GLU A 20 4.52 1.39 11.74
CA GLU A 20 4.83 0.03 11.34
C GLU A 20 3.59 -0.82 11.61
N MET A 21 3.19 -1.61 10.62
CA MET A 21 1.97 -2.40 10.70
C MET A 21 2.12 -3.78 10.11
N ALA A 22 1.59 -4.76 10.83
CA ALA A 22 1.35 -6.10 10.33
C ALA A 22 -0.12 -6.46 10.52
N ASN A 23 -0.82 -6.83 9.47
CA ASN A 23 -2.22 -7.26 9.58
C ASN A 23 -2.47 -8.57 8.83
N SER A 24 -3.56 -9.25 9.18
CA SER A 24 -4.12 -10.31 8.36
C SER A 24 -5.63 -10.31 8.56
N GLU A 25 -6.31 -9.68 7.60
CA GLU A 25 -7.74 -9.33 7.65
C GLU A 25 -8.42 -9.78 6.37
N ASN A 26 -9.74 -9.88 6.32
CA ASN A 26 -10.39 -10.04 5.00
C ASN A 26 -10.44 -8.70 4.25
N GLN A 27 -10.66 -7.59 4.97
CA GLN A 27 -10.73 -6.25 4.41
C GLN A 27 -10.00 -5.27 5.33
N PHE A 28 -9.16 -4.42 4.76
CA PHE A 28 -8.44 -3.40 5.49
C PHE A 28 -8.58 -2.04 4.81
N GLU A 29 -8.92 -1.02 5.60
CA GLU A 29 -9.02 0.36 5.17
C GLU A 29 -8.16 1.26 6.07
N MET A 30 -7.26 2.04 5.45
CA MET A 30 -6.41 2.99 6.18
C MET A 30 -6.42 4.38 5.54
N ALA A 31 -6.57 5.38 6.40
CA ALA A 31 -6.28 6.77 6.09
C ALA A 31 -5.18 7.30 7.02
N CYS A 32 -3.99 7.58 6.50
CA CYS A 32 -2.89 8.08 7.32
C CYS A 32 -2.09 9.22 6.68
N SER A 33 -1.48 10.03 7.54
CA SER A 33 -0.60 11.13 7.14
C SER A 33 0.69 11.05 7.92
N GLU A 34 1.71 10.48 7.30
CA GLU A 34 2.95 10.08 7.96
C GLU A 34 4.19 10.59 7.25
N LYS A 35 5.39 10.42 7.82
CA LYS A 35 6.62 10.62 7.03
C LYS A 35 7.08 9.31 6.40
N GLN A 36 6.93 8.22 7.13
CA GLN A 36 7.36 6.88 6.74
C GLN A 36 6.30 5.89 7.21
N LEU A 37 5.87 5.00 6.31
CA LEU A 37 4.99 3.89 6.61
C LEU A 37 5.65 2.60 6.14
N GLU A 38 5.72 1.63 7.03
CA GLU A 38 6.11 0.25 6.74
C GLU A 38 4.90 -0.65 7.00
N MET A 39 4.47 -1.39 5.97
CA MET A 39 3.29 -2.25 6.05
C MET A 39 3.59 -3.65 5.51
N ALA A 40 3.18 -4.65 6.27
CA ALA A 40 3.11 -6.04 5.84
C ALA A 40 1.67 -6.56 6.00
N SER A 41 1.06 -6.95 4.89
CA SER A 41 -0.37 -7.22 4.85
C SER A 41 -0.69 -8.50 4.08
N SER A 42 -1.80 -9.13 4.45
CA SER A 42 -2.34 -10.28 3.74
C SER A 42 -3.85 -10.29 3.89
N GLU A 43 -4.51 -9.65 2.93
CA GLU A 43 -5.95 -9.49 2.89
C GLU A 43 -6.60 -9.95 1.59
N ASN A 44 -7.93 -10.00 1.53
CA ASN A 44 -8.58 -10.10 0.22
C ASN A 44 -8.67 -8.74 -0.47
N GLN A 45 -8.88 -7.66 0.31
CA GLN A 45 -9.04 -6.30 -0.19
C GLN A 45 -8.31 -5.33 0.74
N LEU A 46 -7.48 -4.48 0.15
CA LEU A 46 -6.71 -3.45 0.84
C LEU A 46 -6.96 -2.10 0.17
N GLU A 47 -7.49 -1.14 0.92
CA GLU A 47 -7.72 0.23 0.48
C GLU A 47 -6.92 1.21 1.35
N MET A 48 -6.10 2.04 0.70
CA MET A 48 -5.23 2.99 1.41
C MET A 48 -5.27 4.39 0.81
N ALA A 49 -5.53 5.37 1.68
CA ALA A 49 -5.44 6.79 1.39
C ALA A 49 -4.31 7.42 2.21
N ILE A 50 -3.17 7.69 1.57
CA ILE A 50 -1.94 8.00 2.29
C ILE A 50 -1.30 9.31 1.82
N SER A 51 -0.83 10.09 2.78
CA SER A 51 0.02 11.25 2.53
C SER A 51 1.35 11.07 3.24
N GLU A 52 2.37 10.58 2.53
CA GLU A 52 3.68 10.29 3.10
C GLU A 52 4.86 10.74 2.25
N LYS A 53 6.08 10.58 2.77
CA LYS A 53 7.30 10.79 1.97
C LYS A 53 7.88 9.49 1.46
N GLN A 54 7.69 8.40 2.18
CA GLN A 54 8.22 7.08 1.88
C GLN A 54 7.22 6.04 2.36
N LEU A 55 6.88 5.12 1.45
CA LEU A 55 6.06 3.95 1.70
C LEU A 55 6.82 2.70 1.29
N GLU A 56 6.97 1.78 2.22
CA GLU A 56 7.40 0.42 1.96
C GLU A 56 6.23 -0.52 2.30
N ALA A 57 5.69 -1.18 1.28
CA ALA A 57 4.58 -2.10 1.42
C ALA A 57 4.97 -3.50 0.90
N VAL A 58 4.64 -4.52 1.68
CA VAL A 58 4.69 -5.92 1.27
C VAL A 58 3.30 -6.49 1.46
N SER A 59 2.68 -6.87 0.36
CA SER A 59 1.26 -7.10 0.31
C SER A 59 0.98 -8.39 -0.47
N SER A 60 0.01 -9.17 -0.02
CA SER A 60 -0.45 -10.39 -0.69
C SER A 60 -1.97 -10.41 -0.75
N GLU A 61 -2.54 -9.58 -1.61
CA GLU A 61 -3.97 -9.35 -1.70
C GLU A 61 -4.58 -9.85 -3.00
N ASN A 62 -5.91 -9.98 -3.06
CA ASN A 62 -6.58 -10.16 -4.35
C ASN A 62 -6.78 -8.83 -5.08
N GLN A 63 -6.98 -7.75 -4.32
CA GLN A 63 -7.24 -6.39 -4.80
C GLN A 63 -6.54 -5.37 -3.89
N LEU A 64 -5.73 -4.51 -4.50
CA LEU A 64 -5.05 -3.41 -3.82
C LEU A 64 -5.40 -2.07 -4.50
N GLU A 65 -6.00 -1.16 -3.74
CA GLU A 65 -6.25 0.22 -4.15
C GLU A 65 -5.46 1.18 -3.26
N MET A 66 -4.60 1.99 -3.89
CA MET A 66 -3.76 2.96 -3.19
C MET A 66 -3.83 4.33 -3.83
N VAL A 67 -4.23 5.31 -3.03
CA VAL A 67 -4.25 6.72 -3.40
C VAL A 67 -3.27 7.48 -2.52
N GLY A 68 -2.26 8.08 -3.14
CA GLY A 68 -1.28 8.88 -2.42
C GLY A 68 -0.82 10.13 -3.15
N THR A 69 -0.42 11.16 -2.41
CA THR A 69 -0.14 12.48 -2.99
C THR A 69 1.33 12.84 -3.08
N GLU A 70 2.20 12.23 -2.29
CA GLU A 70 3.62 12.60 -2.19
C GLU A 70 4.48 11.34 -1.90
N GLY A 71 5.76 11.36 -2.31
CA GLY A 71 6.76 10.42 -1.80
C GLY A 71 7.31 9.37 -2.77
N GLN A 72 8.15 8.47 -2.25
CA GLN A 72 8.61 7.28 -2.95
C GLN A 72 7.77 6.09 -2.51
N LEU A 73 7.27 5.32 -3.47
CA LEU A 73 6.60 4.06 -3.23
C LEU A 73 7.49 2.90 -3.66
N GLU A 74 7.81 2.04 -2.72
CA GLU A 74 8.35 0.71 -2.97
C GLU A 74 7.31 -0.32 -2.54
N ASN A 75 6.75 -1.03 -3.50
CA ASN A 75 5.73 -2.03 -3.24
C ASN A 75 6.17 -3.40 -3.77
N ILE A 76 6.08 -4.42 -2.91
CA ILE A 76 6.24 -5.82 -3.28
C ILE A 76 4.87 -6.47 -3.16
N VAL A 77 4.35 -6.85 -4.32
CA VAL A 77 3.01 -7.40 -4.49
C VAL A 77 3.09 -8.90 -4.77
N GLY A 78 2.46 -9.70 -3.91
CA GLY A 78 2.33 -11.14 -4.02
C GLY A 78 0.94 -11.56 -4.50
N ALA A 79 0.86 -12.24 -5.65
CA ALA A 79 -0.37 -12.88 -6.15
C ALA A 79 -1.62 -11.97 -6.21
N GLU A 80 -1.46 -10.73 -6.65
CA GLU A 80 -2.59 -9.84 -6.89
C GLU A 80 -3.29 -10.13 -8.22
N ASN A 81 -4.61 -10.01 -8.24
CA ASN A 81 -5.35 -10.01 -9.51
C ASN A 81 -5.43 -8.61 -10.12
N GLN A 82 -5.53 -7.58 -9.27
CA GLN A 82 -5.71 -6.19 -9.67
C GLN A 82 -5.02 -5.23 -8.69
N LEU A 83 -4.18 -4.38 -9.24
CA LEU A 83 -3.49 -3.28 -8.55
C LEU A 83 -3.92 -1.96 -9.18
N GLU A 84 -4.44 -1.03 -8.38
CA GLU A 84 -4.69 0.36 -8.79
C GLU A 84 -3.93 1.34 -7.90
N ILE A 85 -3.00 2.09 -8.49
CA ILE A 85 -2.20 3.09 -7.78
C ILE A 85 -2.34 4.46 -8.46
N SER A 86 -2.85 5.43 -7.70
CA SER A 86 -2.86 6.84 -8.07
C SER A 86 -1.87 7.61 -7.19
N GLN A 87 -0.66 7.83 -7.72
CA GLN A 87 0.37 8.65 -7.09
C GLN A 87 1.00 9.69 -8.02
N LYS A 88 1.56 10.73 -7.40
CA LYS A 88 2.19 11.89 -8.05
C LYS A 88 3.72 11.84 -8.08
N SER A 89 4.32 10.66 -7.87
CA SER A 89 5.77 10.54 -7.68
C SER A 89 6.34 9.20 -8.18
N GLN A 90 7.61 8.93 -7.86
CA GLN A 90 8.36 7.74 -8.29
C GLN A 90 7.82 6.47 -7.64
N MET A 91 7.72 5.40 -8.43
CA MET A 91 7.30 4.10 -7.94
C MET A 91 8.17 2.99 -8.50
N ALA A 92 8.59 2.09 -7.60
CA ALA A 92 9.12 0.79 -7.92
C ALA A 92 8.12 -0.27 -7.46
N THR A 93 7.73 -1.16 -8.37
CA THR A 93 6.84 -2.27 -8.04
C THR A 93 7.44 -3.57 -8.51
N VAL A 94 7.51 -4.53 -7.59
CA VAL A 94 7.84 -5.92 -7.87
C VAL A 94 6.55 -6.72 -7.75
N SER A 95 6.16 -7.44 -8.80
CA SER A 95 4.97 -8.30 -8.75
C SER A 95 5.34 -9.69 -9.20
N THR A 96 4.96 -10.70 -8.41
CA THR A 96 5.24 -12.11 -8.73
C THR A 96 4.22 -12.71 -9.69
N GLU A 97 2.97 -12.26 -9.62
CA GLU A 97 1.82 -12.66 -10.45
C GLU A 97 0.82 -11.46 -10.51
N GLY A 98 -0.01 -11.35 -11.57
CA GLY A 98 -1.08 -10.32 -11.66
C GLY A 98 -1.02 -9.32 -12.82
N GLU A 99 -2.14 -8.61 -13.05
CA GLU A 99 -2.22 -7.42 -13.91
C GLU A 99 -2.01 -6.15 -13.07
N ILE A 100 -1.12 -5.27 -13.53
CA ILE A 100 -0.82 -4.00 -12.85
C ILE A 100 -1.39 -2.85 -13.67
N GLU A 101 -2.38 -2.13 -13.12
CA GLU A 101 -2.93 -0.92 -13.72
C GLU A 101 -2.51 0.31 -12.90
N ARG A 102 -1.83 1.26 -13.52
CA ARG A 102 -1.40 2.51 -12.86
C ARG A 102 -2.07 3.70 -13.50
N VAL A 103 -2.64 4.57 -12.66
CA VAL A 103 -3.19 5.86 -13.06
C VAL A 103 -2.40 6.98 -12.36
N SER A 104 -1.20 7.30 -12.85
CA SER A 104 -0.40 8.40 -12.27
C SER A 104 -0.61 9.74 -12.98
N LYS A 105 -0.70 10.82 -12.20
CA LYS A 105 -0.75 12.20 -12.72
C LYS A 105 0.62 12.78 -13.08
N GLU A 106 1.72 12.26 -12.54
CA GLU A 106 3.13 12.61 -12.86
C GLU A 106 4.06 11.62 -12.15
N GLY A 107 5.08 11.05 -12.82
CA GLY A 107 6.07 10.13 -12.21
C GLY A 107 6.65 9.08 -13.16
N SER A 108 7.79 8.48 -12.78
CA SER A 108 8.42 7.36 -13.49
C SER A 108 8.06 6.03 -12.81
N MET A 109 7.81 4.98 -13.59
CA MET A 109 7.57 3.61 -13.11
C MET A 109 8.73 2.71 -13.53
N GLU A 110 9.24 1.91 -12.59
CA GLU A 110 10.10 0.76 -12.88
C GLU A 110 9.40 -0.51 -12.39
N ARG A 111 9.13 -1.42 -13.34
CA ARG A 111 8.50 -2.71 -13.06
C ARG A 111 9.58 -3.78 -13.11
N LEU A 112 9.78 -4.46 -11.98
CA LEU A 112 10.74 -5.54 -11.84
C LEU A 112 9.96 -6.88 -11.90
N THR A 113 10.41 -7.79 -12.76
CA THR A 113 9.82 -9.13 -13.00
C THR A 113 10.87 -10.21 -12.82
#